data_AF-A0A941G685-F1
#
_entry.id   AF-A0A941G685-F1
#
_cell.length_a   1.000
_cell.length_b   1.000
_cell.length_c   1.000
_cell.angle_alpha   90.00
_cell.angle_beta   90.00
_cell.angle_gamma   90.00
#
_symmetry.space_group_name_H-M   'P 1'
#
loop_
_entity.id
_entity.type
_entity.pdbx_description
1 polymer ?
#
loop_
_entity_poly.entity_id
_entity_poly.type
_entity_poly.pdbx_seq_one_letter_code
_entity_poly.pdbx_strand_id
1 'polypeptide(L)'
;MTDTSIKARAKAPASLRDRVTDPLAGFRSEALNVPEWDGASVIVRAPSPSDHLFHIRAIWAAAGVTPGEADDSVRAKLDAPGVDYTRASASLLVRTLYEQTEAGPRRVFGDADVDAVAAAFGPAHLMLAAKAIELGNLGEGADAHAKKPSRKRQTSVS
;
A
#
# COMPACT_ATOMS: atom_id res chain seq x y z
N MET A 1 52.34 2.13 -24.36
CA MET A 1 50.99 2.57 -23.95
C MET A 1 50.17 1.33 -23.67
N THR A 2 50.02 0.97 -22.40
CA THR A 2 49.28 -0.21 -21.96
C THR A 2 47.79 0.09 -21.96
N ASP A 3 47.09 -0.51 -22.92
CA ASP A 3 45.64 -0.51 -23.03
C ASP A 3 45.06 -1.41 -21.92
N THR A 4 44.63 -0.80 -20.81
CA THR A 4 43.92 -1.50 -19.74
C THR A 4 42.43 -1.42 -20.02
N SER A 5 41.96 -2.38 -20.83
CA SER A 5 40.53 -2.62 -21.03
C SER A 5 39.94 -3.17 -19.74
N ILE A 6 39.29 -2.31 -18.95
CA ILE A 6 38.49 -2.71 -17.79
C ILE A 6 37.24 -3.41 -18.33
N LYS A 7 37.27 -4.74 -18.39
CA LYS A 7 36.06 -5.54 -18.61
C LYS A 7 35.12 -5.30 -17.44
N ALA A 8 33.97 -4.68 -17.70
CA ALA A 8 32.87 -4.59 -16.75
C ALA A 8 32.51 -6.01 -16.28
N ARG A 9 32.73 -6.29 -15.00
CA ARG A 9 32.40 -7.59 -14.40
C ARG A 9 30.88 -7.66 -14.29
N ALA A 10 30.26 -8.59 -15.01
CA ALA A 10 28.83 -8.87 -14.89
C ALA A 10 28.49 -9.19 -13.42
N LYS A 11 27.46 -8.54 -12.87
CA LYS A 11 26.97 -8.78 -11.51
C LYS A 11 26.54 -10.24 -11.40
N ALA A 12 27.12 -10.97 -10.44
CA ALA A 12 26.74 -12.35 -10.18
C ALA A 12 25.23 -12.41 -9.85
N PRO A 13 24.52 -13.47 -10.31
CA PRO A 13 23.10 -13.60 -10.03
C PRO A 13 22.86 -13.61 -8.51
N ALA A 14 21.90 -12.81 -8.05
CA ALA A 14 21.54 -12.71 -6.64
C ALA A 14 21.20 -14.08 -6.06
N SER A 15 21.71 -14.37 -4.85
CA SER A 15 21.48 -15.64 -4.18
C SER A 15 19.99 -15.81 -3.83
N LEU A 16 19.55 -17.05 -3.55
CA LEU A 16 18.18 -17.29 -3.08
C LEU A 16 17.88 -16.47 -1.81
N ARG A 17 18.86 -16.34 -0.90
CA ARG A 17 18.72 -15.52 0.29
C ARG A 17 18.42 -14.08 -0.09
N ASP A 18 19.21 -13.49 -0.99
CA ASP A 18 19.02 -12.10 -1.44
C ASP A 18 17.63 -11.89 -2.04
N ARG A 19 17.15 -12.84 -2.85
CA ARG A 19 15.81 -12.78 -3.44
C ARG A 19 14.69 -12.86 -2.41
N VAL A 20 14.83 -13.73 -1.39
CA VAL A 20 13.80 -13.91 -0.35
C VAL A 20 13.82 -12.76 0.66
N THR A 21 14.95 -12.10 0.85
CA THR A 21 15.07 -10.92 1.72
C THR A 21 14.79 -9.60 1.02
N ASP A 22 14.58 -9.61 -0.30
CA ASP A 22 14.15 -8.42 -1.03
C ASP A 22 12.74 -8.02 -0.56
N PRO A 23 12.54 -6.79 -0.06
CA PRO A 23 11.27 -6.36 0.50
C PRO A 23 10.12 -6.30 -0.53
N LEU A 24 10.43 -6.36 -1.82
CA LEU A 24 9.45 -6.34 -2.91
C LEU A 24 9.18 -7.72 -3.51
N ALA A 25 10.05 -8.71 -3.31
CA ALA A 25 9.94 -10.01 -4.01
C ALA A 25 8.63 -10.77 -3.74
N GLY A 26 8.01 -10.55 -2.58
CA GLY A 26 6.73 -11.15 -2.22
C GLY A 26 5.49 -10.37 -2.67
N PHE A 27 5.66 -9.23 -3.33
CA PHE A 27 4.58 -8.28 -3.60
C PHE A 27 4.49 -7.95 -5.09
N ARG A 28 3.27 -7.68 -5.57
CA ARG A 28 3.12 -6.93 -6.82
C ARG A 28 3.66 -5.52 -6.59
N SER A 29 4.47 -5.02 -7.50
CA SER A 29 5.04 -3.68 -7.41
C SER A 29 5.22 -3.06 -8.78
N GLU A 30 5.16 -1.74 -8.85
CA GLU A 30 5.30 -0.96 -10.08
C GLU A 30 6.25 0.22 -9.83
N ALA A 31 7.20 0.42 -10.73
CA ALA A 31 8.04 1.61 -10.74
C ALA A 31 7.34 2.72 -11.53
N LEU A 32 7.26 3.91 -10.95
CA LEU A 32 6.55 5.07 -11.48
C LEU A 32 7.47 6.28 -11.44
N ASN A 33 7.32 7.17 -12.42
CA ASN A 33 7.91 8.50 -12.35
C ASN A 33 6.84 9.48 -11.85
N VAL A 34 7.22 10.39 -10.96
CA VAL A 34 6.32 11.39 -10.36
C VAL A 34 6.74 12.77 -10.85
N PRO A 35 6.07 13.33 -11.89
CA PRO A 35 6.43 14.63 -12.46
C PRO A 35 6.45 15.77 -11.43
N GLU A 36 5.53 15.73 -10.46
CA GLU A 36 5.40 16.73 -9.40
C GLU A 36 6.58 16.75 -8.43
N TRP A 37 7.43 15.70 -8.43
CA TRP A 37 8.62 15.56 -7.60
C TRP A 37 9.88 15.57 -8.47
N ASP A 38 9.98 16.53 -9.38
CA ASP A 38 11.10 16.68 -10.32
C ASP A 38 11.37 15.41 -11.16
N GLY A 39 10.32 14.65 -11.44
CA GLY A 39 10.41 13.39 -12.18
C GLY A 39 11.03 12.24 -11.39
N ALA A 40 11.04 12.31 -10.05
CA ALA A 40 11.56 11.24 -9.19
C ALA A 40 10.97 9.88 -9.54
N SER A 41 11.83 8.85 -9.56
CA SER A 41 11.43 7.47 -9.77
C SER A 41 11.18 6.79 -8.43
N VAL A 42 9.96 6.29 -8.24
CA VAL A 42 9.52 5.62 -7.02
C VAL A 42 8.99 4.24 -7.35
N ILE A 43 8.94 3.36 -6.36
CA ILE A 43 8.34 2.05 -6.48
C ILE A 43 7.16 1.98 -5.53
N VAL A 44 5.98 1.65 -6.04
CA VAL A 44 4.80 1.37 -5.21
C VAL A 44 4.60 -0.14 -5.16
N ARG A 45 4.37 -0.69 -3.97
CA ARG A 45 4.01 -2.10 -3.79
C ARG A 45 2.57 -2.29 -3.33
N ALA A 46 2.03 -3.48 -3.59
CA ALA A 46 0.81 -3.95 -2.98
C ALA A 46 0.95 -3.95 -1.44
N PRO A 47 -0.09 -3.53 -0.70
CA PRO A 47 -0.12 -3.61 0.74
C PRO A 47 -0.13 -5.05 1.23
N SER A 48 0.55 -5.28 2.36
CA SER A 48 0.43 -6.51 3.15
C SER A 48 -0.84 -6.49 4.00
N PRO A 49 -1.25 -7.63 4.61
CA PRO A 49 -2.34 -7.64 5.58
C PRO A 49 -2.13 -6.67 6.75
N SER A 50 -0.89 -6.50 7.20
CA SER A 50 -0.53 -5.56 8.27
C SER A 50 -0.64 -4.10 7.84
N ASP A 51 -0.35 -3.79 6.57
CA ASP A 51 -0.52 -2.45 6.00
C ASP A 51 -2.01 -2.10 5.86
N HIS A 52 -2.80 -3.06 5.39
CA HIS A 52 -4.25 -2.92 5.30
C HIS A 52 -4.89 -2.71 6.68
N LEU A 53 -4.48 -3.45 7.70
CA LEU A 53 -4.96 -3.24 9.07
C LEU A 53 -4.58 -1.85 9.61
N PHE A 54 -3.37 -1.37 9.32
CA PHE A 54 -2.93 -0.04 9.70
C PHE A 54 -3.76 1.06 9.02
N HIS A 55 -4.09 0.86 7.74
CA HIS A 55 -4.96 1.73 6.97
C HIS A 55 -6.40 1.75 7.50
N ILE A 56 -7.04 0.59 7.71
CA ILE A 56 -8.40 0.50 8.24
C ILE A 56 -8.52 1.15 9.63
N ARG A 57 -7.51 0.98 10.50
CA ARG A 57 -7.52 1.65 11.81
C ARG A 57 -7.51 3.17 11.68
N ALA A 58 -6.80 3.72 10.69
CA ALA A 58 -6.81 5.15 10.40
C ALA A 58 -8.16 5.60 9.83
N ILE A 59 -8.80 4.80 8.97
CA ILE A 59 -10.17 5.06 8.49
C ILE A 59 -11.15 5.12 9.66
N TRP A 60 -11.13 4.11 10.54
CA TRP A 60 -12.00 4.04 11.70
C TRP A 60 -11.79 5.21 12.66
N ALA A 61 -10.53 5.60 12.89
CA ALA A 61 -10.23 6.77 13.71
C ALA A 61 -10.80 8.06 13.09
N ALA A 62 -10.66 8.25 11.77
CA ALA A 62 -11.20 9.42 11.06
C ALA A 62 -12.74 9.47 11.13
N ALA A 63 -13.40 8.33 10.96
CA ALA A 63 -14.85 8.20 11.03
C ALA A 63 -15.40 8.20 12.48
N GLY A 64 -14.54 8.25 13.49
CA GLY A 64 -14.95 8.20 14.90
C GLY A 64 -15.61 6.87 15.29
N VAL A 65 -15.19 5.77 14.68
CA VAL A 65 -15.64 4.41 15.00
C VAL A 65 -14.99 3.95 16.32
N THR A 66 -15.83 3.49 17.24
CA THR A 66 -15.40 2.92 18.52
C THR A 66 -15.51 1.39 18.51
N PRO A 67 -14.65 0.68 19.25
CA PRO A 67 -14.72 -0.77 19.34
C PRO A 67 -16.07 -1.24 19.91
N GLY A 68 -16.68 -2.24 19.26
CA GLY A 68 -17.94 -2.83 19.72
C GLY A 68 -19.20 -2.17 19.16
N GLU A 69 -19.07 -1.15 18.30
CA GLU A 69 -20.21 -0.63 17.54
C GLU A 69 -20.79 -1.68 16.60
N ALA A 70 -22.12 -1.66 16.43
CA ALA A 70 -22.80 -2.49 15.45
C ALA A 70 -22.40 -2.08 14.02
N ASP A 71 -22.35 -3.07 13.11
CA ASP A 71 -21.92 -2.87 11.72
C ASP A 71 -22.66 -1.74 10.99
N ASP A 72 -23.95 -1.57 11.24
CA ASP A 72 -24.75 -0.50 10.62
C ASP A 72 -24.34 0.90 11.12
N SER A 73 -23.95 1.03 12.40
CA SER A 73 -23.40 2.27 12.96
C SER A 73 -22.06 2.60 12.32
N VAL A 74 -21.20 1.58 12.20
CA VAL A 74 -19.89 1.73 11.53
C VAL A 74 -20.08 2.18 10.09
N ARG A 75 -20.97 1.53 9.33
CA ARG A 75 -21.24 1.91 7.94
C ARG A 75 -21.77 3.34 7.82
N ALA A 76 -22.73 3.73 8.67
CA ALA A 76 -23.28 5.09 8.67
C ALA A 76 -22.20 6.15 8.93
N LYS A 77 -21.23 5.86 9.82
CA LYS A 77 -20.09 6.76 10.09
C LYS A 77 -19.11 6.83 8.92
N LEU A 78 -18.84 5.70 8.27
CA LEU A 78 -17.96 5.65 7.11
C LEU A 78 -18.53 6.44 5.91
N ASP A 79 -19.84 6.37 5.72
CA ASP A 79 -20.56 7.03 4.63
C ASP A 79 -20.92 8.50 4.94
N ALA A 80 -20.62 8.99 6.15
CA ALA A 80 -20.96 10.34 6.56
C ALA A 80 -20.21 11.39 5.70
N PRO A 81 -20.89 12.44 5.22
CA PRO A 81 -20.24 13.48 4.44
C PRO A 81 -19.27 14.28 5.31
N GLY A 82 -18.15 14.71 4.70
CA GLY A 82 -17.19 15.58 5.35
C GLY A 82 -16.16 14.88 6.24
N VAL A 83 -16.14 13.55 6.29
CA VAL A 83 -15.05 12.81 6.92
C VAL A 83 -13.79 12.94 6.07
N ASP A 84 -12.70 13.39 6.68
CA ASP A 84 -11.40 13.50 6.02
C ASP A 84 -10.58 12.21 6.20
N TYR A 85 -10.41 11.47 5.10
CA TYR A 85 -9.61 10.24 5.07
C TYR A 85 -8.16 10.46 4.61
N THR A 86 -7.70 11.71 4.48
CA THR A 86 -6.34 12.06 4.04
C THR A 86 -5.28 11.34 4.87
N ARG A 87 -5.43 11.35 6.20
CA ARG A 87 -4.50 10.66 7.10
C ARG A 87 -4.49 9.14 6.87
N ALA A 88 -5.64 8.55 6.54
CA ALA A 88 -5.72 7.13 6.23
C ALA A 88 -5.04 6.81 4.90
N SER A 89 -5.22 7.62 3.86
CA SER A 89 -4.50 7.44 2.59
C SER A 89 -2.99 7.63 2.76
N ALA A 90 -2.56 8.62 3.56
CA ALA A 90 -1.16 8.79 3.93
C ALA A 90 -0.60 7.57 4.69
N SER A 91 -1.39 6.97 5.59
CA SER A 91 -0.98 5.80 6.37
C SER A 91 -0.71 4.56 5.50
N LEU A 92 -1.43 4.41 4.40
CA LEU A 92 -1.16 3.39 3.40
C LEU A 92 0.11 3.72 2.62
N LEU A 93 0.20 4.95 2.10
CA LEU A 93 1.32 5.40 1.27
C LEU A 93 2.67 5.29 1.99
N VAL A 94 2.75 5.68 3.28
CA VAL A 94 4.00 5.59 4.02
C VAL A 94 4.55 4.17 4.03
N ARG A 95 3.70 3.13 3.99
CA ARG A 95 4.07 1.71 4.06
C ARG A 95 4.32 1.07 2.70
N THR A 96 3.82 1.67 1.62
CA THR A 96 3.84 1.08 0.28
C THR A 96 4.74 1.82 -0.70
N LEU A 97 5.29 2.99 -0.34
CA LEU A 97 6.23 3.74 -1.16
C LEU A 97 7.69 3.37 -0.87
N TYR A 98 8.42 3.05 -1.93
CA TYR A 98 9.81 2.63 -1.92
C TYR A 98 10.62 3.47 -2.90
N GLU A 99 11.90 3.60 -2.62
CA GLU A 99 12.92 4.11 -3.54
C GLU A 99 13.93 3.00 -3.86
N GLN A 100 14.56 3.10 -5.03
CA GLN A 100 15.69 2.23 -5.35
C GLN A 100 16.98 2.83 -4.79
N THR A 101 17.65 2.12 -3.88
CA THR A 101 18.97 2.50 -3.35
C THR A 101 20.06 1.57 -3.88
N GLU A 102 21.33 1.90 -3.63
CA GLU A 102 22.46 1.01 -3.94
C GLU A 102 22.37 -0.35 -3.22
N ALA A 103 21.79 -0.35 -2.01
CA ALA A 103 21.58 -1.55 -1.21
C ALA A 103 20.31 -2.34 -1.58
N GLY A 104 19.53 -1.86 -2.56
CA GLY A 104 18.25 -2.43 -2.96
C GLY A 104 17.06 -1.51 -2.68
N PRO A 105 15.84 -1.97 -2.96
CA PRO A 105 14.63 -1.20 -2.67
C PRO A 105 14.50 -0.92 -1.18
N ARG A 106 14.21 0.33 -0.82
CA ARG A 106 14.03 0.76 0.58
C ARG A 106 12.72 1.52 0.71
N ARG A 107 12.00 1.26 1.80
CA ARG A 107 10.80 2.03 2.15
C ARG A 107 11.22 3.48 2.45
N VAL A 108 10.54 4.45 1.82
CA VAL A 108 10.90 5.88 1.93
C VAL A 108 10.62 6.42 3.34
N PHE A 109 9.51 6.00 3.94
CA PHE A 109 9.03 6.51 5.23
C PHE A 109 9.02 5.44 6.32
N GLY A 110 9.01 5.86 7.58
CA GLY A 110 8.60 5.07 8.73
C GLY A 110 7.12 5.29 9.07
N ASP A 111 6.61 4.52 10.03
CA ASP A 111 5.21 4.69 10.50
C ASP A 111 4.99 6.00 11.27
N ALA A 112 6.06 6.58 11.82
CA ALA A 112 6.00 7.86 12.53
C ALA A 112 5.78 9.06 11.58
N ASP A 113 6.02 8.88 10.27
CA ASP A 113 5.95 9.97 9.29
C ASP A 113 4.53 10.21 8.75
N VAL A 114 3.52 9.46 9.22
CA VAL A 114 2.13 9.56 8.72
C VAL A 114 1.60 10.97 8.79
N ASP A 115 1.81 11.68 9.90
CA ASP A 115 1.24 13.02 10.09
C ASP A 115 1.97 14.05 9.21
N ALA A 116 3.27 13.89 8.99
CA ALA A 116 4.03 14.74 8.07
C ALA A 116 3.59 14.54 6.61
N VAL A 117 3.40 13.29 6.19
CA VAL A 117 2.90 12.96 4.84
C VAL A 117 1.45 13.40 4.67
N ALA A 118 0.61 13.27 5.69
CA ALA A 118 -0.77 13.75 5.66
C ALA A 118 -0.85 15.28 5.52
N ALA A 119 0.02 16.02 6.21
CA ALA A 119 0.06 17.48 6.12
C ALA A 119 0.47 17.99 4.72
N ALA A 120 1.28 17.23 3.99
CA ALA A 120 1.70 17.53 2.62
C ALA A 120 0.82 16.85 1.54
N PHE A 121 -0.24 16.15 1.95
CA PHE A 121 -0.96 15.25 1.05
C PHE A 121 -1.64 16.03 -0.09
N GLY A 122 -1.56 15.46 -1.29
CA GLY A 122 -2.01 16.11 -2.52
C GLY A 122 -2.18 15.11 -3.66
N PRO A 123 -2.41 15.60 -4.90
CA PRO A 123 -2.77 14.74 -6.04
C PRO A 123 -1.76 13.63 -6.33
N ALA A 124 -0.45 13.92 -6.29
CA ALA A 124 0.59 12.91 -6.48
C ALA A 124 0.53 11.80 -5.41
N HIS A 125 0.36 12.18 -4.15
CA HIS A 125 0.21 11.23 -3.03
C HIS A 125 -1.03 10.35 -3.21
N LEU A 126 -2.15 10.95 -3.61
CA LEU A 126 -3.40 10.24 -3.87
C LEU A 126 -3.23 9.20 -4.99
N MET A 127 -2.59 9.59 -6.09
CA MET A 127 -2.32 8.69 -7.21
C MET A 127 -1.49 7.47 -6.76
N LEU A 128 -0.44 7.69 -5.97
CA LEU A 128 0.41 6.61 -5.46
C LEU A 128 -0.32 5.72 -4.45
N ALA A 129 -1.16 6.29 -3.58
CA ALA A 129 -2.00 5.52 -2.66
C ALA A 129 -3.03 4.67 -3.42
N ALA A 130 -3.67 5.24 -4.44
CA ALA A 130 -4.60 4.51 -5.32
C ALA A 130 -3.90 3.37 -6.05
N LYS A 131 -2.67 3.59 -6.54
CA LYS A 131 -1.86 2.53 -7.14
C LYS A 131 -1.58 1.38 -6.17
N ALA A 132 -1.29 1.68 -4.89
CA ALA A 132 -1.09 0.63 -3.89
C ALA A 132 -2.37 -0.21 -3.69
N ILE A 133 -3.54 0.42 -3.63
CA ILE A 133 -4.86 -0.24 -3.52
C ILE A 133 -5.13 -1.12 -4.75
N GLU A 134 -4.88 -0.61 -5.95
CA GLU A 134 -4.99 -1.33 -7.22
C GLU A 134 -4.09 -2.57 -7.20
N LEU A 135 -2.80 -2.39 -6.90
CA LEU A 135 -1.84 -3.49 -6.79
C LEU A 135 -2.24 -4.50 -5.71
N GLY A 136 -2.95 -4.10 -4.67
CA GLY A 136 -3.46 -4.99 -3.62
C GLY A 136 -4.79 -5.68 -3.94
N ASN A 137 -5.44 -5.32 -5.05
CA ASN A 137 -6.84 -5.67 -5.36
C ASN A 137 -7.81 -5.34 -4.21
N LEU A 138 -7.52 -4.28 -3.44
CA LEU A 138 -8.34 -3.89 -2.29
C LEU A 138 -9.64 -3.18 -2.73
N GLY A 139 -9.68 -2.63 -3.94
CA GLY A 139 -10.89 -2.04 -4.52
C GLY A 139 -11.93 -3.08 -4.99
N GLU A 140 -11.49 -4.23 -5.49
CA GLU A 140 -12.38 -5.29 -6.02
C GLU A 140 -13.16 -6.03 -4.92
N GLY A 141 -12.74 -5.89 -3.65
CA GLY A 141 -13.42 -6.47 -2.50
C GLY A 141 -14.76 -5.80 -2.14
N ALA A 142 -14.92 -4.50 -2.44
CA ALA A 142 -16.15 -3.77 -2.12
C ALA A 142 -17.33 -4.25 -3.00
N ASP A 143 -17.10 -4.41 -4.30
CA ASP A 143 -18.14 -4.81 -5.26
C ASP A 143 -18.43 -6.32 -5.23
N ALA A 144 -17.42 -7.15 -4.94
CA ALA A 144 -17.59 -8.61 -4.88
C ALA A 144 -18.31 -9.08 -3.61
N HIS A 145 -18.20 -8.35 -2.50
CA HIS A 145 -18.97 -8.63 -1.27
C HIS A 145 -20.42 -8.11 -1.35
N ALA A 146 -20.70 -7.07 -2.14
CA ALA A 146 -22.07 -6.60 -2.39
C ALA A 146 -22.91 -7.58 -3.24
N LYS A 147 -22.29 -8.48 -4.01
CA LYS A 147 -22.98 -9.35 -4.98
C LYS A 147 -23.17 -10.82 -4.54
N LYS A 148 -22.76 -11.23 -3.35
CA LYS A 148 -22.98 -12.62 -2.89
C LYS A 148 -24.14 -12.70 -1.90
N PRO A 149 -25.35 -13.14 -2.30
CA PRO A 149 -26.37 -13.48 -1.33
C PRO A 149 -25.88 -14.64 -0.46
N SER A 150 -26.00 -14.46 0.85
CA SER A 150 -25.70 -15.44 1.89
C SER A 150 -26.36 -16.79 1.55
N ARG A 151 -25.55 -17.78 1.17
CA ARG A 151 -26.04 -19.11 0.85
C ARG A 151 -26.42 -19.79 2.17
N LYS A 152 -27.73 -19.80 2.47
CA LYS A 152 -28.31 -20.55 3.60
C LYS A 152 -27.71 -21.97 3.63
N ARG A 153 -27.11 -22.34 4.76
CA ARG A 153 -26.74 -23.74 5.05
C ARG A 153 -28.02 -24.58 4.99
N GLN A 154 -28.14 -25.41 3.97
CA GLN A 154 -29.12 -26.48 3.95
C GLN A 154 -28.65 -27.52 4.97
N THR A 155 -29.33 -27.57 6.11
CA THR A 155 -29.28 -28.69 7.04
C THR A 155 -29.96 -29.88 6.37
N SER A 156 -29.19 -30.85 5.91
CA SER A 156 -29.71 -32.18 5.60
C SER A 156 -29.97 -32.91 6.91
N VAL A 157 -31.25 -33.03 7.28
CA VAL A 157 -31.74 -33.99 8.27
C VAL A 157 -32.30 -35.18 7.49
N SER A 158 -31.78 -36.35 7.86
CA SER A 158 -32.24 -37.74 7.62
C SER A 158 -32.36 -38.24 6.19
#